data_AF-A0A5N6VBQ3-F1
#
_entry.id   AF-A0A5N6VBQ3-F1
#
_cell.length_a   1.000
_cell.length_b   1.000
_cell.length_c   1.000
_cell.angle_alpha   90.00
_cell.angle_beta   90.00
_cell.angle_gamma   90.00
#
_symmetry.space_group_name_H-M   'P 1'
#
loop_
_entity.id
_entity.type
_entity.pdbx_description
1 polymer ?
#
loop_
_entity_poly.entity_id
_entity_poly.type
_entity_poly.pdbx_seq_one_letter_code
_entity_poly.pdbx_strand_id
1 'polypeptide(L)'
;MSPLHRLERRLARDLGMDPDVPLPIETIEPTVTPPWWHPPDSVIAESRDAAIEEHGRLQPNTTFLAYTDGSGYNGGIGAAAVLRRKSCIYPLGRDTTHTVYSAELAGIELALGLAEAENPIRSTLTTDKPRDLVVLTDNQAAIRACVEPRRQSGQTHIKQIVQQVDRMRQTGWKIRLQ
;
A
#
# COMPACT_ATOMS: atom_id res chain seq x y z
N MET A 1 8.95 35.44 -2.58
CA MET A 1 9.06 33.98 -2.86
C MET A 1 9.05 33.24 -1.52
N SER A 2 8.14 32.28 -1.34
CA SER A 2 8.01 31.55 -0.06
C SER A 2 9.21 30.60 0.19
N PRO A 3 9.46 30.17 1.44
CA PRO A 3 10.46 29.14 1.73
C PRO A 3 10.24 27.84 0.94
N LEU A 4 8.98 27.40 0.78
CA LEU A 4 8.62 26.20 0.01
C LEU A 4 8.96 26.36 -1.48
N HIS A 5 8.55 27.47 -2.11
CA HIS A 5 8.87 27.75 -3.52
C HIS A 5 10.39 27.79 -3.78
N ARG A 6 11.20 28.27 -2.82
CA ARG A 6 12.67 28.23 -2.95
C ARG A 6 13.22 26.80 -2.90
N LEU A 7 12.65 25.94 -2.06
CA LEU A 7 13.04 24.54 -1.95
C LEU A 7 12.68 23.76 -3.21
N GLU A 8 11.46 23.91 -3.72
CA GLU A 8 10.98 23.30 -4.97
C GLU A 8 11.89 23.65 -6.15
N ARG A 9 12.19 24.94 -6.35
CA ARG A 9 13.11 25.39 -7.42
C ARG A 9 14.54 24.88 -7.25
N ARG A 10 14.99 24.58 -6.04
CA ARG A 10 16.30 23.97 -5.81
C ARG A 10 16.28 22.48 -6.18
N LEU A 11 15.28 21.75 -5.68
CA LEU A 11 15.06 20.34 -6.00
C LEU A 11 14.92 20.11 -7.51
N ALA A 12 14.19 20.97 -8.22
CA ALA A 12 14.02 20.85 -9.66
C ALA A 12 15.36 20.90 -10.39
N ARG A 13 16.24 21.82 -9.98
CA ARG A 13 17.60 21.91 -10.53
C ARG A 13 18.44 20.67 -10.21
N ASP A 14 18.39 20.18 -8.98
CA ASP A 14 19.14 18.99 -8.55
C ASP A 14 18.68 17.73 -9.30
N LEU A 15 17.40 17.65 -9.68
CA LEU A 15 16.81 16.55 -10.43
C LEU A 15 16.88 16.73 -11.96
N GLY A 16 17.47 17.83 -12.46
CA GLY A 16 17.53 18.14 -13.89
C GLY A 16 16.15 18.41 -14.51
N MET A 17 15.19 18.88 -13.71
CA MET A 17 13.83 19.25 -14.09
C MET A 17 13.68 20.78 -14.23
N ASP A 18 12.65 21.22 -14.95
CA ASP A 18 12.33 22.62 -15.13
C ASP A 18 11.90 23.26 -13.78
N PRO A 19 12.62 24.28 -13.26
CA PRO A 19 12.28 24.93 -11.99
C PRO A 19 11.01 25.79 -12.05
N ASP A 20 10.46 26.05 -13.23
CA ASP A 20 9.19 26.77 -13.39
C ASP A 20 7.99 25.83 -13.42
N VAL A 21 8.23 24.51 -13.47
CA VAL A 21 7.20 23.48 -13.33
C VAL A 21 7.12 23.04 -11.86
N PRO A 22 5.93 23.08 -11.23
CA PRO A 22 5.74 22.58 -9.87
C PRO A 22 6.15 21.11 -9.77
N LEU A 23 7.04 20.80 -8.84
CA LEU A 23 7.38 19.42 -8.53
C LEU A 23 6.28 18.79 -7.68
N PRO A 24 5.86 17.55 -7.96
CA PRO A 24 4.98 16.80 -7.08
C PRO A 24 5.78 16.34 -5.85
N ILE A 25 5.90 17.21 -4.84
CA ILE A 25 6.51 16.89 -3.55
C ILE A 25 5.44 16.28 -2.64
N GLU A 26 5.78 15.17 -1.98
CA GLU A 26 4.90 14.57 -0.99
C GLU A 26 4.62 15.52 0.18
N THR A 27 3.34 15.80 0.42
CA THR A 27 2.88 16.55 1.59
C THR A 27 2.64 15.60 2.76
N ILE A 28 3.48 15.72 3.79
CA ILE A 28 3.40 14.91 5.02
C ILE A 28 2.62 15.68 6.09
N GLU A 29 1.40 15.23 6.34
CA GLU A 29 0.51 15.71 7.40
C GLU A 29 0.94 15.19 8.78
N PRO A 30 0.66 15.93 9.87
CA PRO A 30 0.92 15.45 11.23
C PRO A 30 0.19 14.15 11.57
N THR A 31 -1.04 13.99 11.08
CA THR A 31 -1.91 12.84 11.32
C THR A 31 -2.59 12.42 10.03
N VAL A 32 -2.58 11.12 9.73
CA VAL A 32 -3.27 10.57 8.55
C VAL A 32 -4.72 10.20 8.87
N THR A 33 -4.95 9.65 10.06
CA THR A 33 -6.22 9.09 10.49
C THR A 33 -6.75 9.82 11.71
N PRO A 34 -8.09 9.89 11.90
CA PRO A 34 -8.65 10.41 13.13
C PRO A 34 -8.39 9.45 14.31
N PRO A 35 -8.47 9.92 15.57
CA PRO A 35 -8.18 9.10 16.75
C PRO A 35 -9.08 7.86 16.93
N TRP A 36 -10.26 7.85 16.30
CA TRP A 36 -11.22 6.74 16.35
C TRP A 36 -11.13 5.79 15.14
N TRP A 37 -10.16 6.00 14.25
CA TRP A 37 -9.93 5.07 13.15
C TRP A 37 -9.35 3.76 13.67
N HIS A 38 -9.86 2.65 13.15
CA HIS A 38 -9.39 1.32 13.53
C HIS A 38 -8.49 0.78 12.42
N PRO A 39 -7.27 0.31 12.70
CA PRO A 39 -6.41 -0.26 11.67
C PRO A 39 -6.88 -1.64 11.17
N PRO A 40 -6.43 -2.11 10.00
CA PRO A 40 -6.60 -3.51 9.60
C PRO A 40 -5.93 -4.45 10.61
N ASP A 41 -6.38 -5.71 10.64
CA ASP A 41 -5.67 -6.72 11.43
C ASP A 41 -4.24 -6.85 10.90
N SER A 42 -3.28 -7.13 11.77
CA SER A 42 -1.91 -7.36 11.34
C SER A 42 -1.25 -8.48 12.11
N VAL A 43 -0.37 -9.21 11.43
CA VAL A 43 0.51 -10.22 12.00
C VAL A 43 1.89 -9.95 11.43
N ILE A 44 2.92 -9.96 12.28
CA ILE A 44 4.31 -9.93 11.85
C ILE A 44 4.95 -11.16 12.50
N ALA A 45 5.26 -12.17 11.69
CA ALA A 45 5.87 -13.39 12.18
C ALA A 45 7.26 -13.12 12.79
N GLU A 46 7.58 -13.84 13.86
CA GLU A 46 8.87 -13.71 14.56
C GLU A 46 10.05 -14.23 13.72
N SER A 47 9.78 -15.12 12.77
CA SER A 47 10.77 -15.70 11.87
C SER A 47 10.18 -16.06 10.51
N ARG A 48 11.05 -16.31 9.53
CA ARG A 48 10.64 -16.80 8.21
C ARG A 48 9.92 -18.15 8.29
N ASP A 49 10.40 -19.07 9.12
CA ASP A 49 9.80 -20.40 9.25
C ASP A 49 8.40 -20.30 9.87
N ALA A 50 8.23 -19.42 10.87
CA ALA A 50 6.92 -19.10 11.43
C ALA A 50 5.99 -18.47 10.38
N ALA A 51 6.50 -17.57 9.53
CA ALA A 51 5.71 -16.97 8.45
C ALA A 51 5.23 -18.04 7.45
N ILE A 52 6.08 -19.00 7.09
CA ILE A 52 5.72 -20.12 6.20
C ILE A 52 4.67 -21.01 6.86
N GLU A 53 4.82 -21.33 8.15
CA GLU A 53 3.85 -22.15 8.89
C GLU A 53 2.49 -21.46 8.98
N GLU A 54 2.46 -20.17 9.34
CA GLU A 54 1.24 -19.37 9.39
C GLU A 54 0.57 -19.25 8.02
N HIS A 55 1.36 -19.01 6.97
CA HIS A 55 0.87 -19.00 5.60
C HIS A 55 0.21 -20.34 5.23
N GLY A 56 0.82 -21.47 5.61
CA GLY A 56 0.28 -22.81 5.38
C GLY A 56 -1.06 -23.10 6.06
N ARG A 57 -1.43 -22.32 7.09
CA ARG A 57 -2.74 -22.41 7.77
C ARG A 57 -3.84 -21.61 7.06
N LEU A 58 -3.49 -20.72 6.12
CA LEU A 58 -4.46 -19.94 5.35
C LEU A 58 -5.17 -20.86 4.34
N GLN A 59 -6.45 -20.60 4.08
CA GLN A 59 -7.26 -21.38 3.14
C GLN A 59 -7.51 -20.59 1.84
N PRO A 60 -6.78 -20.85 0.74
CA PRO A 60 -6.90 -20.08 -0.50
C PRO A 60 -8.28 -20.15 -1.16
N ASN A 61 -9.08 -21.15 -0.80
CA ASN A 61 -10.43 -21.35 -1.33
C ASN A 61 -11.46 -20.42 -0.69
N THR A 62 -11.22 -19.97 0.54
CA THR A 62 -12.15 -19.12 1.31
C THR A 62 -11.59 -17.72 1.55
N THR A 63 -10.28 -17.54 1.46
CA THR A 63 -9.56 -16.30 1.73
C THR A 63 -8.88 -15.81 0.47
N PHE A 64 -9.01 -14.52 0.18
CA PHE A 64 -8.25 -13.86 -0.88
C PHE A 64 -6.81 -13.66 -0.38
N LEU A 65 -5.86 -14.31 -1.02
CA LEU A 65 -4.44 -14.18 -0.71
C LEU A 65 -3.78 -13.31 -1.78
N ALA A 66 -3.44 -12.09 -1.41
CA ALA A 66 -2.69 -11.18 -2.26
C ALA A 66 -1.22 -11.20 -1.83
N TYR A 67 -0.30 -11.26 -2.78
CA TYR A 67 1.13 -11.21 -2.54
C TYR A 67 1.67 -9.93 -3.15
N THR A 68 2.52 -9.22 -2.43
CA THR A 68 3.04 -7.92 -2.86
C THR A 68 4.55 -7.86 -2.73
N ASP A 69 5.19 -7.10 -3.60
CA ASP A 69 6.63 -6.84 -3.54
C ASP A 69 6.93 -5.44 -4.10
N GLY A 70 7.89 -4.75 -3.50
CA GLY A 70 8.45 -3.50 -3.97
C GLY A 70 9.89 -3.71 -4.45
N SER A 71 10.20 -3.26 -5.66
CA SER A 71 11.52 -3.48 -6.28
C SER A 71 12.19 -2.18 -6.68
N GLY A 72 13.53 -2.21 -6.64
CA GLY A 72 14.39 -1.23 -7.27
C GLY A 72 15.30 -1.92 -8.28
N TYR A 73 15.25 -1.51 -9.55
CA TYR A 73 16.06 -2.10 -10.61
C TYR A 73 16.48 -1.06 -11.66
N ASN A 74 17.78 -1.02 -11.97
CA ASN A 74 18.36 -0.16 -13.00
C ASN A 74 17.92 1.32 -12.93
N GLY A 75 17.91 1.90 -11.72
CA GLY A 75 17.49 3.28 -11.48
C GLY A 75 15.96 3.51 -11.45
N GLY A 76 15.17 2.45 -11.64
CA GLY A 76 13.71 2.47 -11.55
C GLY A 76 13.20 1.86 -10.26
N ILE A 77 12.07 2.36 -9.77
CA ILE A 77 11.34 1.87 -8.61
C ILE A 77 9.93 1.46 -9.06
N GLY A 78 9.48 0.30 -8.62
CA GLY A 78 8.18 -0.24 -9.01
C GLY A 78 7.63 -1.23 -7.99
N ALA A 79 6.32 -1.35 -7.95
CA ALA A 79 5.59 -2.25 -7.09
C ALA A 79 4.86 -3.31 -7.92
N ALA A 80 4.62 -4.48 -7.33
CA ALA A 80 3.79 -5.51 -7.90
C ALA A 80 2.84 -6.08 -6.85
N ALA A 81 1.66 -6.50 -7.29
CA ALA A 81 0.74 -7.29 -6.51
C ALA A 81 0.14 -8.41 -7.37
N VAL A 82 -0.06 -9.58 -6.76
CA VAL A 82 -0.69 -10.74 -7.39
C VAL A 82 -1.82 -11.23 -6.50
N LEU A 83 -2.99 -11.44 -7.08
CA LEU A 83 -4.14 -12.02 -6.42
C LEU A 83 -4.79 -13.05 -7.36
N ARG A 84 -4.78 -14.33 -6.96
CA ARG A 84 -5.28 -15.44 -7.78
C ARG A 84 -4.60 -15.48 -9.16
N ARG A 85 -5.36 -15.21 -10.24
CA ARG A 85 -4.87 -15.19 -11.63
C ARG A 85 -4.66 -13.76 -12.16
N LYS A 86 -4.89 -12.74 -11.33
CA LYS A 86 -4.66 -11.33 -11.68
C LYS A 86 -3.36 -10.86 -11.07
N SER A 87 -2.67 -9.99 -11.80
CA SER A 87 -1.49 -9.29 -11.33
C SER A 87 -1.59 -7.82 -11.74
N CYS A 88 -0.94 -6.97 -10.97
CA CYS A 88 -0.76 -5.57 -11.29
C CYS A 88 0.70 -5.20 -11.02
N ILE A 89 1.30 -4.47 -11.96
CA ILE A 89 2.64 -3.91 -11.85
C ILE A 89 2.50 -2.40 -12.01
N TYR A 90 3.11 -1.65 -11.11
CA TYR A 90 3.06 -0.20 -11.10
C TYR A 90 4.47 0.38 -11.03
N PRO A 91 4.97 1.02 -12.10
CA PRO A 91 6.20 1.79 -12.03
C PRO A 91 5.95 3.10 -11.28
N LEU A 92 6.64 3.30 -10.16
CA LEU A 92 6.52 4.53 -9.36
C LEU A 92 7.35 5.65 -9.97
N GLY A 93 8.57 5.34 -10.43
CA GLY A 93 9.46 6.34 -11.01
C GLY A 93 10.93 5.98 -10.87
N ARG A 94 11.76 7.00 -10.71
CA ARG A 94 13.22 6.85 -10.53
C ARG A 94 13.56 6.66 -9.06
N ASP A 95 14.67 6.00 -8.78
CA ASP A 95 15.25 5.87 -7.43
C ASP A 95 15.70 7.20 -6.82
N THR A 96 15.87 8.24 -7.65
CA THR A 96 16.13 9.62 -7.21
C THR A 96 14.90 10.30 -6.62
N THR A 97 13.69 9.80 -6.88
CA THR A 97 12.43 10.40 -6.43
C THR A 97 11.57 9.48 -5.58
N HIS A 98 11.72 8.16 -5.75
CA HIS A 98 10.98 7.13 -5.02
C HIS A 98 11.95 6.17 -4.35
N THR A 99 11.48 5.51 -3.31
CA THR A 99 12.24 4.50 -2.58
C THR A 99 11.62 3.13 -2.76
N VAL A 100 12.40 2.06 -2.55
CA VAL A 100 11.84 0.71 -2.48
C VAL A 100 10.75 0.66 -1.41
N TYR A 101 10.94 1.33 -0.27
CA TYR A 101 9.91 1.44 0.77
C TYR A 101 8.58 2.05 0.26
N SER A 102 8.61 3.09 -0.58
CA SER A 102 7.36 3.60 -1.20
C SER A 102 6.72 2.60 -2.15
N ALA A 103 7.52 1.78 -2.85
CA ALA A 103 7.00 0.70 -3.69
C ALA A 103 6.33 -0.41 -2.88
N GLU A 104 6.83 -0.69 -1.68
CA GLU A 104 6.25 -1.70 -0.78
C GLU A 104 4.87 -1.28 -0.29
N LEU A 105 4.72 -0.01 0.09
CA LEU A 105 3.41 0.59 0.39
C LEU A 105 2.49 0.57 -0.84
N ALA A 106 3.00 0.94 -2.02
CA ALA A 106 2.23 0.87 -3.26
C ALA A 106 1.81 -0.58 -3.59
N GLY A 107 2.62 -1.59 -3.27
CA GLY A 107 2.27 -3.00 -3.41
C GLY A 107 1.01 -3.35 -2.62
N ILE A 108 0.93 -2.92 -1.36
CA ILE A 108 -0.26 -3.08 -0.52
C ILE A 108 -1.47 -2.37 -1.14
N GLU A 109 -1.31 -1.14 -1.61
CA GLU A 109 -2.37 -0.38 -2.31
C GLU A 109 -2.89 -1.12 -3.56
N LEU A 110 -1.99 -1.71 -4.35
CA LEU A 110 -2.35 -2.52 -5.52
C LEU A 110 -3.08 -3.80 -5.12
N ALA A 111 -2.68 -4.48 -4.05
CA ALA A 111 -3.34 -5.68 -3.56
C ALA A 111 -4.79 -5.41 -3.13
N LEU A 112 -5.01 -4.31 -2.41
CA LEU A 112 -6.36 -3.86 -2.04
C LEU A 112 -7.19 -3.55 -3.29
N GLY A 113 -6.64 -2.83 -4.26
CA GLY A 113 -7.31 -2.54 -5.53
C GLY A 113 -7.65 -3.79 -6.34
N LEU A 114 -6.75 -4.78 -6.41
CA LEU A 114 -7.02 -6.07 -7.04
C LEU A 114 -8.16 -6.82 -6.35
N ALA A 115 -8.20 -6.84 -5.02
CA ALA A 115 -9.25 -7.48 -4.25
C ALA A 115 -10.61 -6.78 -4.43
N GLU A 116 -10.63 -5.45 -4.41
CA GLU A 116 -11.83 -4.64 -4.69
C GLU A 116 -12.35 -4.90 -6.11
N ALA A 117 -11.47 -5.03 -7.11
CA ALA A 117 -11.84 -5.33 -8.50
C ALA A 117 -12.24 -6.81 -8.73
N GLU A 118 -11.76 -7.73 -7.90
CA GLU A 118 -12.23 -9.13 -7.87
C GLU A 118 -13.61 -9.27 -7.23
N ASN A 119 -14.15 -8.20 -6.61
CA ASN A 119 -15.47 -8.23 -6.01
C ASN A 119 -16.57 -8.23 -7.08
N PRO A 120 -17.34 -9.30 -7.26
CA PRO A 120 -18.42 -9.34 -8.23
C PRO A 120 -19.68 -8.59 -7.76
N ILE A 121 -19.69 -7.90 -6.61
CA ILE A 121 -20.82 -7.04 -6.16
C ILE A 121 -20.87 -5.73 -6.98
N ARG A 122 -21.11 -5.88 -8.29
CA ARG A 122 -22.29 -5.30 -8.95
C ARG A 122 -23.43 -6.32 -9.08
N SER A 123 -23.24 -7.56 -8.62
CA SER A 123 -24.27 -8.59 -8.58
C SER A 123 -25.09 -8.47 -7.28
N THR A 124 -26.37 -8.20 -7.49
CA THR A 124 -27.46 -7.87 -6.57
C THR A 124 -27.89 -9.01 -5.63
N LEU A 125 -26.97 -9.78 -5.05
CA LEU A 125 -27.34 -10.84 -4.11
C LEU A 125 -26.41 -10.88 -2.90
N THR A 126 -27.02 -10.51 -1.78
CA THR A 126 -26.70 -10.90 -0.39
C THR A 126 -25.85 -12.17 -0.33
N THR A 127 -24.56 -12.00 -0.08
CA THR A 127 -23.77 -13.07 0.51
C THR A 127 -23.41 -12.59 1.91
N ASP A 128 -24.14 -13.09 2.92
CA ASP A 128 -24.02 -12.72 4.34
C ASP A 128 -22.66 -13.08 4.98
N LYS A 129 -21.68 -13.52 4.18
CA LYS A 129 -20.37 -13.91 4.68
C LYS A 129 -19.36 -12.77 4.44
N PRO A 130 -18.68 -12.30 5.51
CA PRO A 130 -17.57 -11.38 5.33
C PRO A 130 -16.49 -12.01 4.45
N ARG A 131 -15.87 -11.19 3.59
CA ARG A 131 -14.77 -11.62 2.72
C ARG A 131 -13.46 -11.41 3.43
N ASP A 132 -12.68 -12.48 3.58
CA ASP A 132 -11.36 -12.38 4.20
C ASP A 132 -10.31 -12.11 3.10
N LEU A 133 -9.56 -11.02 3.26
CA LEU A 133 -8.37 -10.68 2.48
C LEU A 133 -7.15 -10.71 3.39
N VAL A 134 -6.12 -11.43 2.98
CA VAL A 134 -4.78 -11.39 3.57
C VAL A 134 -3.82 -10.85 2.51
N VAL A 135 -3.21 -9.70 2.81
CA VAL A 135 -2.13 -9.12 2.00
C VAL A 135 -0.81 -9.56 2.61
N LEU A 136 -0.04 -10.30 1.83
CA LEU A 136 1.22 -10.92 2.21
C LEU A 136 2.39 -10.07 1.69
N THR A 137 3.20 -9.55 2.60
CA THR A 137 4.41 -8.77 2.34
C THR A 137 5.51 -9.16 3.33
N ASP A 138 6.76 -9.19 2.89
CA ASP A 138 7.90 -9.34 3.80
C ASP A 138 8.31 -8.02 4.47
N ASN A 139 7.67 -6.90 4.11
CA ASN A 139 8.02 -5.59 4.59
C ASN A 139 7.27 -5.22 5.89
N GLN A 140 7.88 -5.58 7.03
CA GLN A 140 7.36 -5.26 8.36
C GLN A 140 7.13 -3.75 8.58
N ALA A 141 7.95 -2.88 7.96
CA ALA A 141 7.79 -1.44 8.09
C ALA A 141 6.52 -0.97 7.37
N ALA A 142 6.22 -1.51 6.20
CA ALA A 142 4.98 -1.22 5.47
C ALA A 142 3.74 -1.68 6.25
N ILE A 143 3.78 -2.88 6.86
CA ILE A 143 2.71 -3.37 7.74
C ILE A 143 2.48 -2.38 8.90
N ARG A 144 3.54 -2.02 9.62
CA ARG A 144 3.45 -1.08 10.76
C ARG A 144 2.92 0.29 10.33
N ALA A 145 3.34 0.78 9.16
CA ALA A 145 2.89 2.06 8.65
C ALA A 145 1.39 2.10 8.30
N CYS A 146 0.82 0.96 7.91
CA CYS A 146 -0.62 0.82 7.65
C CYS A 146 -1.45 0.64 8.92
N VAL A 147 -0.88 0.01 9.96
CA VAL A 147 -1.54 -0.21 11.26
C VAL A 147 -1.47 1.04 12.13
N GLU A 148 -0.36 1.76 12.07
CA GLU A 148 -0.17 3.00 12.80
C GLU A 148 0.32 4.11 11.85
N PRO A 149 -0.60 4.71 11.07
CA PRO A 149 -0.30 5.81 10.16
C PRO A 149 0.24 7.04 10.90
N ARG A 150 1.57 7.22 10.87
CA ARG A 150 2.27 8.36 11.49
C ARG A 150 2.75 9.38 10.45
N ARG A 151 3.44 10.41 10.94
CA ARG A 151 4.19 11.37 10.12
C ARG A 151 5.46 10.71 9.57
N GLN A 152 5.41 10.22 8.34
CA GLN A 152 6.50 9.47 7.68
C GLN A 152 6.45 9.62 6.16
N SER A 153 7.51 9.19 5.45
CA SER A 153 7.53 9.12 3.98
C SER A 153 6.58 8.03 3.47
N GLY A 154 6.08 8.17 2.24
CA GLY A 154 5.09 7.26 1.65
C GLY A 154 3.68 7.49 2.19
N GLN A 155 3.45 8.60 2.88
CA GLN A 155 2.14 8.98 3.42
C GLN A 155 1.05 9.08 2.35
N THR A 156 1.42 9.36 1.11
CA THR A 156 0.50 9.38 -0.02
C THR A 156 -0.14 8.00 -0.23
N HIS A 157 0.68 6.93 -0.27
CA HIS A 157 0.21 5.55 -0.34
C HIS A 157 -0.55 5.15 0.93
N ILE A 158 -0.06 5.54 2.12
CA ILE A 158 -0.74 5.25 3.39
C ILE A 158 -2.16 5.87 3.41
N LYS A 159 -2.32 7.11 2.94
CA LYS A 159 -3.64 7.75 2.80
C LYS A 159 -4.57 6.96 1.88
N GLN A 160 -4.06 6.47 0.75
CA GLN A 160 -4.86 5.66 -0.18
C GLN A 160 -5.25 4.32 0.43
N ILE A 161 -4.31 3.64 1.11
CA ILE A 161 -4.55 2.39 1.81
C ILE A 161 -5.62 2.57 2.89
N VAL A 162 -5.52 3.60 3.73
CA VAL A 162 -6.54 3.93 4.74
C VAL A 162 -7.92 4.08 4.11
N GLN A 163 -8.02 4.86 3.02
CA GLN A 163 -9.28 5.08 2.32
C GLN A 163 -9.83 3.79 1.71
N GLN A 164 -8.99 2.96 1.09
CA GLN A 164 -9.39 1.67 0.52
C GLN A 164 -9.86 0.72 1.62
N VAL A 165 -9.14 0.61 2.74
CA VAL A 165 -9.53 -0.22 3.89
C VAL A 165 -10.90 0.18 4.40
N ASP A 166 -11.17 1.47 4.56
CA ASP A 166 -12.48 1.96 5.02
C ASP A 166 -13.61 1.62 4.03
N ARG A 167 -13.39 1.85 2.73
CA ARG A 167 -14.37 1.50 1.68
C ARG A 167 -14.64 -0.01 1.61
N MET A 168 -13.59 -0.82 1.69
CA MET A 168 -13.70 -2.28 1.62
C MET A 168 -14.42 -2.83 2.86
N ARG A 169 -14.17 -2.27 4.05
CA ARG A 169 -14.91 -2.65 5.26
C ARG A 169 -16.40 -2.36 5.17
N GLN A 170 -16.77 -1.22 4.59
CA GLN A 170 -18.18 -0.87 4.32
C GLN A 170 -18.85 -1.86 3.36
N THR A 171 -18.08 -2.57 2.54
CA THR A 171 -18.58 -3.60 1.60
C THR A 171 -18.39 -5.04 2.12
N GLY A 172 -18.09 -5.19 3.41
CA GLY A 172 -18.06 -6.49 4.11
C GLY A 172 -16.72 -7.21 4.07
N TRP A 173 -15.62 -6.52 3.76
CA TRP A 173 -14.28 -7.11 3.80
C TRP A 173 -13.67 -7.06 5.21
N LYS A 174 -13.03 -8.17 5.59
CA LYS A 174 -12.06 -8.26 6.69
C LYS A 174 -10.68 -8.31 6.09
N ILE A 175 -9.83 -7.37 6.48
CA ILE A 175 -8.51 -7.17 5.88
C ILE A 175 -7.46 -7.44 6.96
N ARG A 176 -6.51 -8.30 6.61
CA ARG A 176 -5.31 -8.58 7.38
C ARG A 176 -4.06 -8.29 6.56
N LEU A 177 -3.08 -7.65 7.18
CA LEU A 177 -1.73 -7.51 6.65
C LEU A 177 -0.81 -8.53 7.35
N GLN A 178 -0.01 -9.27 6.60
CA GLN A 178 0.84 -10.34 7.12
C GLN A 178 2.19 -10.39 6.42
#